data_AF-A0A286UAC2-F1
#
_entry.id   AF-A0A286UAC2-F1
#
_cell.length_a   1.000
_cell.length_b   1.000
_cell.length_c   1.000
_cell.angle_alpha   90.00
_cell.angle_beta   90.00
_cell.angle_gamma   90.00
#
_symmetry.space_group_name_H-M   'P 1'
#
loop_
_entity.id
_entity.type
_entity.pdbx_description
1 polymer ?
#
loop_
_entity_poly.entity_id
_entity_poly.type
_entity_poly.pdbx_seq_one_letter_code
_entity_poly.pdbx_strand_id
1 'polypeptide(L)'
;MKGEMLARNRSSSSLTSIAKRMGRALSAGKGDVRKCVRECVAEAAGEFNAKHPNVHSRLEDDWMNSAADVALPWRLDANSHMFDPLVTSALRNAEEEGRVIYDKPGLRLIGIPLSWTIALKLQRYTYKDQDDVVALLPFLLDNGSNGNNNGNTNTSSNARVNEMLEVEFADNVERHLIRQCPEMEIEMFPVRAREEWRARLRDCVRMAKYLMGAQRVGTGQE
;
A
#
# COMPACT_ATOMS: atom_id res chain seq x y z
N MET A 1 -26.97 36.56 -8.10
CA MET A 1 -26.50 35.21 -8.50
C MET A 1 -25.31 35.26 -9.48
N LYS A 2 -24.22 35.99 -9.17
CA LYS A 2 -22.96 35.95 -9.97
C LYS A 2 -21.71 35.62 -9.14
N GLY A 3 -21.85 35.43 -7.82
CA GLY A 3 -20.73 35.20 -6.89
C GLY A 3 -20.30 33.73 -6.74
N GLU A 4 -21.17 32.75 -7.02
CA GLU A 4 -20.88 31.33 -6.77
C GLU A 4 -20.17 30.60 -7.93
N MET A 5 -20.14 31.18 -9.14
CA MET A 5 -19.47 30.54 -10.29
C MET A 5 -17.94 30.71 -10.31
N LEU A 6 -17.38 31.68 -9.56
CA LEU A 6 -15.93 31.93 -9.55
C LEU A 6 -15.16 31.04 -8.56
N ALA A 7 -15.82 30.48 -7.54
CA ALA A 7 -15.17 29.60 -6.56
C ALA A 7 -14.94 28.17 -7.09
N ARG A 8 -15.79 27.68 -8.01
CA ARG A 8 -15.67 26.32 -8.56
C ARG A 8 -14.50 26.12 -9.53
N ASN A 9 -14.02 27.19 -10.19
CA ASN A 9 -12.96 27.09 -11.20
C ASN A 9 -11.51 27.12 -10.64
N ARG A 10 -11.30 27.48 -9.36
CA ARG A 10 -9.96 27.45 -8.74
C ARG A 10 -9.61 26.11 -8.10
N SER A 11 -10.60 25.24 -7.91
CA SER A 11 -10.43 23.96 -7.20
C SER A 11 -9.81 22.87 -8.09
N SER A 12 -10.09 22.87 -9.40
CA SER A 12 -9.53 21.88 -10.32
C SER A 12 -8.06 22.14 -10.61
N SER A 13 -7.60 23.40 -10.56
CA SER A 13 -6.23 23.75 -10.91
C SER A 13 -5.17 23.22 -9.94
N SER A 14 -5.52 23.03 -8.66
CA SER A 14 -4.54 22.67 -7.64
C SER A 14 -4.22 21.18 -7.61
N LEU A 15 -5.23 20.30 -7.55
CA LEU A 15 -5.00 18.85 -7.58
C LEU A 15 -4.31 18.41 -8.88
N THR A 16 -4.64 19.07 -10.00
CA THR A 16 -3.94 18.85 -11.26
C THR A 16 -2.48 19.33 -11.20
N SER A 17 -2.18 20.39 -10.44
CA SER A 17 -0.80 20.84 -10.22
C SER A 17 0.01 19.87 -9.35
N ILE A 18 -0.61 19.32 -8.31
CA ILE A 18 -0.04 18.29 -7.43
C ILE A 18 0.26 17.03 -8.23
N ALA A 19 -0.74 16.51 -8.97
CA ALA A 19 -0.56 15.34 -9.83
C ALA A 19 0.55 15.54 -10.87
N LYS A 20 0.64 16.74 -11.48
CA LYS A 20 1.69 17.08 -12.44
C LYS A 20 3.08 17.21 -11.80
N ARG A 21 3.16 17.62 -10.53
CA ARG A 21 4.42 17.63 -9.75
C ARG A 21 4.86 16.22 -9.39
N MET A 22 3.96 15.39 -8.90
CA MET A 22 4.27 13.98 -8.60
C MET A 22 4.69 13.22 -9.86
N GLY A 23 3.96 13.39 -10.97
CA GLY A 23 4.33 12.79 -12.25
C GLY A 23 5.75 13.16 -12.66
N ARG A 24 6.11 14.46 -12.59
CA ARG A 24 7.49 14.91 -12.90
C ARG A 24 8.54 14.37 -11.95
N ALA A 25 8.26 14.29 -10.64
CA ALA A 25 9.19 13.76 -9.66
C ALA A 25 9.45 12.26 -9.87
N LEU A 26 8.41 11.49 -10.23
CA LEU A 26 8.51 10.07 -10.55
C LEU A 26 9.24 9.85 -11.88
N SER A 27 8.97 10.65 -12.91
CA SER A 27 9.60 10.51 -14.23
C SER A 27 11.06 10.97 -14.29
N ALA A 28 11.45 11.95 -13.47
CA ALA A 28 12.78 12.56 -13.57
C ALA A 28 13.90 11.70 -12.95
N GLY A 29 13.58 10.69 -12.14
CA GLY A 29 14.56 9.77 -11.51
C GLY A 29 15.64 10.43 -10.63
N LYS A 30 15.60 11.76 -10.44
CA LYS A 30 16.67 12.57 -9.82
C LYS A 30 16.21 13.37 -8.60
N GLY A 31 14.97 13.19 -8.15
CA GLY A 31 14.41 13.87 -6.98
C GLY A 31 14.13 12.90 -5.83
N ASP A 32 14.22 13.38 -4.59
CA ASP A 32 13.72 12.66 -3.43
C ASP A 32 12.18 12.55 -3.54
N VAL A 33 11.72 11.45 -4.15
CA VAL A 33 10.30 11.13 -4.34
C VAL A 33 9.54 11.22 -3.02
N ARG A 34 10.16 10.80 -1.91
CA ARG A 34 9.56 10.85 -0.57
C ARG A 34 9.37 12.28 -0.10
N LYS A 35 10.30 13.19 -0.40
CA LYS A 35 10.12 14.63 -0.17
C LYS A 35 8.98 15.19 -1.02
N CYS A 36 8.92 14.84 -2.31
CA CYS A 36 7.85 15.32 -3.19
C CYS A 36 6.47 14.86 -2.73
N VAL A 37 6.32 13.58 -2.34
CA VAL A 37 5.07 13.04 -1.76
C VAL A 37 4.70 13.81 -0.49
N ARG A 38 5.65 14.03 0.42
CA ARG A 38 5.40 14.81 1.66
C ARG A 38 4.88 16.21 1.37
N GLU A 39 5.50 16.93 0.44
CA GLU A 39 5.07 18.28 0.05
C GLU A 39 3.67 18.28 -0.57
N CYS A 40 3.39 17.31 -1.45
CA CYS A 40 2.09 17.16 -2.10
C CYS A 40 0.98 16.84 -1.09
N VAL A 41 1.25 15.97 -0.12
CA VAL A 41 0.31 15.63 0.97
C VAL A 41 0.05 16.85 1.85
N ALA A 42 1.10 17.57 2.25
CA ALA A 42 0.96 18.76 3.10
C ALA A 42 0.15 19.86 2.40
N GLU A 43 0.37 20.06 1.10
CA GLU A 43 -0.39 21.02 0.28
C GLU A 43 -1.86 20.60 0.15
N ALA A 44 -2.14 19.34 -0.20
CA ALA A 44 -3.50 18.81 -0.28
C ALA A 44 -4.25 18.92 1.05
N ALA A 45 -3.59 18.61 2.17
CA ALA A 45 -4.16 18.74 3.50
C ALA A 45 -4.45 20.20 3.88
N GLY A 46 -3.51 21.11 3.59
CA GLY A 46 -3.70 22.54 3.79
C GLY A 46 -4.91 23.09 3.02
N GLU A 47 -5.06 22.68 1.75
CA GLU A 47 -6.20 23.11 0.94
C GLU A 47 -7.53 22.56 1.40
N PHE A 48 -7.57 21.28 1.79
CA PHE A 48 -8.79 20.66 2.30
C PHE A 48 -9.24 21.36 3.59
N ASN A 49 -8.32 21.54 4.54
CA ASN A 49 -8.61 22.23 5.80
C ASN A 49 -9.04 23.68 5.58
N ALA A 50 -8.47 24.39 4.60
CA ALA A 50 -8.89 25.74 4.25
C ALA A 50 -10.31 25.80 3.68
N LYS A 51 -10.74 24.76 2.95
CA LYS A 51 -12.10 24.65 2.39
C LYS A 51 -13.13 24.19 3.41
N HIS A 52 -12.70 23.49 4.47
CA HIS A 52 -13.58 22.87 5.47
C HIS A 52 -13.17 23.35 6.87
N PRO A 53 -13.52 24.61 7.23
CA PRO A 53 -13.05 25.24 8.47
C PRO A 53 -13.69 24.64 9.73
N ASN A 54 -14.78 23.87 9.58
CA ASN A 54 -15.39 23.16 10.70
C ASN A 54 -14.41 22.09 11.19
N VAL A 55 -14.12 22.13 12.49
CA VAL A 55 -13.10 21.30 13.15
C VAL A 55 -13.34 19.82 12.90
N HIS A 56 -14.61 19.38 12.82
CA HIS A 56 -15.02 17.99 12.60
C HIS A 56 -14.98 17.51 11.15
N SER A 57 -14.59 18.38 10.21
CA SER A 57 -14.52 18.08 8.77
C SER A 57 -13.14 18.38 8.21
N ARG A 58 -12.12 18.40 9.07
CA ARG A 58 -10.74 18.57 8.65
C ARG A 58 -10.22 17.25 8.09
N LEU A 59 -9.18 17.34 7.27
CA LEU A 59 -8.52 16.17 6.69
C LEU A 59 -8.04 15.20 7.78
N GLU A 60 -7.74 15.79 8.93
CA GLU A 60 -7.35 15.19 10.20
C GLU A 60 -8.36 14.14 10.70
N ASP A 61 -9.64 14.23 10.29
CA ASP A 61 -10.72 13.44 10.88
C ASP A 61 -11.28 12.32 10.00
N ASP A 62 -11.19 12.35 8.66
CA ASP A 62 -11.94 11.36 7.82
C ASP A 62 -11.43 11.06 6.40
N TRP A 63 -10.20 11.42 6.01
CA TRP A 63 -9.73 11.18 4.62
C TRP A 63 -9.56 9.69 4.26
N MET A 64 -9.42 8.78 5.22
CA MET A 64 -9.15 7.37 4.89
C MET A 64 -10.38 6.54 4.52
N ASN A 65 -11.61 7.03 4.62
CA ASN A 65 -12.78 6.15 4.57
C ASN A 65 -13.56 6.09 3.25
N SER A 66 -13.36 6.98 2.27
CA SER A 66 -14.31 7.04 1.12
C SER A 66 -14.25 5.85 0.14
N ALA A 67 -13.34 4.89 0.34
CA ALA A 67 -13.38 3.53 -0.23
C ALA A 67 -12.81 2.46 0.74
N ALA A 68 -12.68 2.79 2.02
CA ALA A 68 -12.21 1.90 3.09
C ALA A 68 -13.36 1.39 3.97
N ASP A 69 -14.60 1.42 3.48
CA ASP A 69 -15.81 0.89 4.15
C ASP A 69 -15.84 -0.64 4.32
N VAL A 70 -14.70 -1.30 4.15
CA VAL A 70 -14.44 -2.56 4.87
C VAL A 70 -13.29 -2.30 5.81
N ALA A 71 -13.51 -1.40 6.77
CA ALA A 71 -12.72 -1.37 7.99
C ALA A 71 -12.75 -2.81 8.50
N LEU A 72 -11.59 -3.41 8.72
CA LEU A 72 -11.54 -4.70 9.40
C LEU A 72 -12.37 -4.53 10.67
N PRO A 73 -13.24 -5.49 11.01
CA PRO A 73 -14.00 -5.40 12.24
C PRO A 73 -13.03 -5.12 13.38
N TRP A 74 -13.35 -4.12 14.21
CA TRP A 74 -12.64 -3.90 15.46
C TRP A 74 -12.51 -5.23 16.21
N ARG A 75 -11.33 -5.50 16.74
CA ARG A 75 -11.03 -6.76 17.43
C ARG A 75 -10.92 -6.51 18.91
N LEU A 76 -11.25 -7.55 19.69
CA LEU A 76 -10.95 -7.59 21.11
C LEU A 76 -9.56 -8.20 21.29
N ASP A 77 -8.69 -7.53 22.04
CA ASP A 77 -7.44 -8.12 22.49
C ASP A 77 -7.70 -9.16 23.62
N ALA A 78 -6.63 -9.79 24.12
CA ALA A 78 -6.72 -10.75 25.22
C ALA A 78 -7.31 -10.16 26.53
N ASN A 79 -7.34 -8.83 26.66
CA ASN A 79 -7.87 -8.09 27.79
C ASN A 79 -9.28 -7.52 27.51
N SER A 80 -9.92 -7.93 26.40
CA SER A 80 -11.21 -7.40 25.94
C SER A 80 -11.20 -5.90 25.61
N HIS A 81 -10.05 -5.34 25.23
CA HIS A 81 -9.99 -4.00 24.67
C HIS A 81 -10.24 -4.03 23.17
N MET A 82 -11.10 -3.13 22.72
CA MET A 82 -11.35 -2.90 21.30
C MET A 82 -10.14 -2.20 20.67
N PHE A 83 -9.61 -2.76 19.59
CA PHE A 83 -8.56 -2.15 18.79
C PHE A 83 -8.82 -2.33 17.28
N ASP A 84 -8.22 -1.45 16.48
CA ASP A 84 -8.16 -1.57 15.03
C ASP A 84 -6.85 -2.29 14.65
N PRO A 85 -6.91 -3.49 14.05
CA PRO A 85 -5.71 -4.24 13.65
C PRO A 85 -4.81 -3.50 12.66
N LEU A 86 -5.39 -2.72 11.75
CA LEU A 86 -4.64 -2.00 10.74
C LEU A 86 -3.87 -0.85 11.38
N VAL A 87 -4.52 -0.08 12.26
CA VAL A 87 -3.87 1.00 13.01
C VAL A 87 -2.77 0.44 13.93
N THR A 88 -3.08 -0.61 14.68
CA THR A 88 -2.11 -1.28 15.55
C THR A 88 -0.91 -1.79 14.77
N SER A 89 -1.13 -2.38 13.59
CA SER A 89 -0.03 -2.87 12.75
C SER A 89 0.76 -1.73 12.09
N ALA A 90 0.11 -0.65 11.67
CA ALA A 90 0.76 0.53 11.12
C ALA A 90 1.68 1.21 12.13
N LEU A 91 1.24 1.32 13.39
CA LEU A 91 2.00 1.93 14.47
C LEU A 91 3.16 1.05 14.96
N ARG A 92 3.00 -0.27 14.93
CA ARG A 92 4.04 -1.20 15.40
C ARG A 92 5.32 -1.02 14.58
N ASN A 93 6.43 -0.69 15.26
CA ASN A 93 7.76 -0.51 14.68
C ASN A 93 7.80 0.50 13.51
N ALA A 94 6.88 1.47 13.47
CA ALA A 94 6.76 2.40 12.36
C ALA A 94 8.03 3.22 12.12
N GLU A 95 8.70 3.63 13.20
CA GLU A 95 9.93 4.40 13.18
C GLU A 95 11.11 3.55 12.68
N GLU A 96 11.27 2.36 13.25
CA GLU A 96 12.36 1.42 12.95
C GLU A 96 12.32 0.95 11.49
N GLU A 97 11.11 0.69 10.98
CA GLU A 97 10.90 0.25 9.60
C GLU A 97 10.77 1.43 8.63
N GLY A 98 10.97 2.66 9.11
CA GLY A 98 10.95 3.86 8.27
C GLY A 98 9.60 4.09 7.59
N ARG A 99 8.49 3.64 8.17
CA ARG A 99 7.12 3.83 7.65
C ARG A 99 6.51 5.18 8.00
N VAL A 100 7.13 5.95 8.90
CA VAL A 100 6.70 7.34 9.16
C VAL A 100 7.02 8.19 7.93
N ILE A 101 5.99 8.59 7.20
CA ILE A 101 6.11 9.39 5.97
C ILE A 101 6.12 10.86 6.34
N TYR A 102 5.27 11.28 7.28
CA TYR A 102 5.16 12.67 7.73
C TYR A 102 4.88 12.70 9.24
N ASP A 103 5.50 13.65 9.94
CA ASP A 103 5.36 13.80 11.38
C ASP A 103 5.53 15.27 11.80
N LYS A 104 4.41 15.92 12.15
CA LYS A 104 4.33 17.29 12.67
C LYS A 104 3.15 17.42 13.64
N PRO A 105 3.12 18.44 14.52
CA PRO A 105 1.97 18.69 15.38
C PRO A 105 0.65 18.73 14.58
N GLY A 106 -0.34 17.94 15.01
CA GLY A 106 -1.66 17.84 14.40
C GLY A 106 -1.79 16.80 13.27
N LEU A 107 -0.70 16.31 12.67
CA LEU A 107 -0.79 15.30 11.61
C LEU A 107 0.43 14.40 11.56
N ARG A 108 0.18 13.09 11.64
CA ARG A 108 1.16 12.04 11.42
C ARG A 108 0.68 11.10 10.33
N LEU A 109 1.48 10.95 9.27
CA LEU A 109 1.22 9.99 8.19
C LEU A 109 2.16 8.81 8.33
N ILE A 110 1.59 7.63 8.52
CA ILE A 110 2.32 6.37 8.65
C ILE A 110 1.84 5.47 7.51
N GLY A 111 2.78 4.94 6.74
CA GLY A 111 2.47 3.90 5.76
C GLY A 111 2.04 2.63 6.48
N ILE A 112 1.06 1.91 5.96
CA ILE A 112 0.72 0.58 6.47
C ILE A 112 1.77 -0.44 6.03
N PRO A 113 1.96 -1.55 6.76
CA PRO A 113 2.87 -2.59 6.32
C PRO A 113 2.46 -3.16 4.95
N LEU A 114 3.46 -3.59 4.19
CA LEU A 114 3.24 -4.05 2.81
C LEU A 114 2.33 -5.28 2.76
N SER A 115 2.46 -6.19 3.73
CA SER A 115 1.59 -7.34 3.92
C SER A 115 0.13 -6.94 4.04
N TRP A 116 -0.18 -5.93 4.87
CA TRP A 116 -1.53 -5.40 5.02
C TRP A 116 -2.04 -4.75 3.75
N THR A 117 -1.20 -4.01 3.02
CA THR A 117 -1.57 -3.43 1.72
C THR A 117 -2.04 -4.50 0.74
N ILE A 118 -1.26 -5.57 0.58
CA ILE A 118 -1.58 -6.67 -0.34
C ILE A 118 -2.84 -7.40 0.13
N ALA A 119 -2.92 -7.72 1.42
CA ALA A 119 -4.01 -8.52 1.95
C ALA A 119 -5.35 -7.79 1.89
N LEU A 120 -5.37 -6.48 2.15
CA LEU A 120 -6.56 -5.63 1.95
C LEU A 120 -6.98 -5.55 0.49
N LYS A 121 -6.02 -5.45 -0.45
CA LYS A 121 -6.31 -5.47 -1.89
C LYS A 121 -6.92 -6.78 -2.35
N LEU A 122 -6.40 -7.92 -1.88
CA LEU A 122 -6.97 -9.24 -2.18
C LEU A 122 -8.38 -9.42 -1.59
N GLN A 123 -8.64 -8.80 -0.42
CA GLN A 123 -9.97 -8.81 0.20
C GLN A 123 -11.00 -8.04 -0.62
N ARG A 124 -10.67 -6.81 -1.07
CA ARG A 124 -11.58 -5.93 -1.82
C ARG A 124 -11.39 -5.99 -3.34
N TYR A 125 -10.82 -7.08 -3.83
CA TYR A 125 -10.25 -7.21 -5.16
C TYR A 125 -11.12 -6.66 -6.28
N THR A 126 -10.60 -5.64 -6.96
CA THR A 126 -11.11 -5.11 -8.22
C THR A 126 -10.11 -5.36 -9.35
N TYR A 127 -10.52 -5.14 -10.60
CA TYR A 127 -9.64 -5.33 -11.76
C TYR A 127 -8.37 -4.45 -11.71
N LYS A 128 -8.39 -3.33 -10.96
CA LYS A 128 -7.22 -2.46 -10.78
C LYS A 128 -6.26 -2.98 -9.71
N ASP A 129 -6.75 -3.77 -8.76
CA ASP A 129 -5.94 -4.26 -7.65
C ASP A 129 -4.93 -5.33 -8.09
N GLN A 130 -5.17 -6.01 -9.21
CA GLN A 130 -4.24 -6.99 -9.76
C GLN A 130 -2.87 -6.36 -10.03
N ASP A 131 -2.84 -5.26 -10.78
CA ASP A 131 -1.60 -4.56 -11.15
C ASP A 131 -0.87 -4.04 -9.91
N ASP A 132 -1.62 -3.53 -8.93
CA ASP A 132 -1.04 -3.06 -7.67
C ASP A 132 -0.43 -4.22 -6.88
N VAL A 133 -1.13 -5.34 -6.70
CA VAL A 133 -0.59 -6.51 -5.98
C VAL A 133 0.64 -7.04 -6.71
N VAL A 134 0.59 -7.17 -8.03
CA VAL A 134 1.71 -7.60 -8.88
C VAL A 134 2.94 -6.72 -8.68
N ALA A 135 2.76 -5.40 -8.64
CA ALA A 135 3.85 -4.45 -8.42
C ALA A 135 4.43 -4.51 -7.00
N LEU A 136 3.62 -4.88 -6.01
CA LEU A 136 4.01 -4.94 -4.59
C LEU A 136 4.67 -6.27 -4.19
N LEU A 137 4.37 -7.36 -4.90
CA LEU A 137 4.87 -8.71 -4.57
C LEU A 137 6.41 -8.81 -4.48
N PRO A 138 7.21 -8.22 -5.39
CA PRO A 138 8.68 -8.28 -5.28
C PRO A 138 9.20 -7.69 -3.96
N PHE A 139 8.65 -6.54 -3.54
CA PHE A 139 9.05 -5.88 -2.30
C PHE A 139 8.67 -6.68 -1.05
N LEU A 140 7.57 -7.43 -1.09
CA LEU A 140 7.14 -8.26 0.04
C LEU A 140 8.17 -9.36 0.33
N LEU A 141 8.76 -9.91 -0.73
CA LEU A 141 9.67 -11.04 -0.67
C LEU A 141 11.09 -10.61 -0.28
N ASP A 142 11.51 -9.43 -0.74
CA ASP A 142 12.80 -8.85 -0.36
C ASP A 142 12.82 -8.50 1.13
N ASN A 143 11.72 -7.94 1.66
CA ASN A 143 11.61 -7.61 3.08
C ASN A 143 11.59 -8.85 4.00
N GLY A 144 11.18 -10.02 3.49
CA GLY A 144 11.25 -11.28 4.23
C GLY A 144 12.66 -11.84 4.42
N SER A 145 13.65 -11.33 3.69
CA SER A 145 15.03 -11.85 3.66
C SER A 145 16.05 -10.98 4.43
N ASN A 146 15.63 -9.82 4.96
CA ASN A 146 16.53 -8.81 5.56
C ASN A 146 17.05 -9.11 6.98
N GLY A 147 17.00 -10.38 7.41
CA GLY A 147 17.65 -10.84 8.65
C GLY A 147 19.15 -11.09 8.54
N ASN A 148 19.77 -10.96 7.35
CA ASN A 148 21.21 -11.16 7.17
C ASN A 148 21.79 -10.16 6.16
N ASN A 149 22.28 -9.03 6.67
CA ASN A 149 23.00 -8.02 5.91
C ASN A 149 24.34 -8.56 5.41
N ASN A 150 24.37 -9.09 4.18
CA ASN A 150 25.58 -9.12 3.36
C ASN A 150 25.18 -8.69 1.94
N GLY A 151 25.58 -7.47 1.56
CA GLY A 151 25.05 -6.70 0.42
C GLY A 151 25.43 -7.20 -0.97
N ASN A 152 24.99 -8.40 -1.36
CA ASN A 152 25.17 -8.92 -2.73
C ASN A 152 24.01 -9.80 -3.25
N THR A 153 22.76 -9.65 -2.76
CA THR A 153 21.70 -10.66 -2.93
C THR A 153 20.55 -10.34 -3.89
N ASN A 154 20.39 -9.11 -4.41
CA ASN A 154 19.22 -8.76 -5.24
C ASN A 154 19.10 -9.61 -6.52
N THR A 155 20.21 -10.11 -7.06
CA THR A 155 20.20 -11.01 -8.24
C THR A 155 19.81 -12.45 -7.88
N SER A 156 20.11 -12.89 -6.65
CA SER A 156 19.91 -14.27 -6.18
C SER A 156 18.46 -14.54 -5.77
N SER A 157 17.80 -13.60 -5.10
CA SER A 157 16.40 -13.73 -4.65
C SER A 157 15.44 -13.89 -5.84
N ASN A 158 15.62 -13.05 -6.86
CA ASN A 158 14.81 -13.11 -8.08
C ASN A 158 15.03 -14.42 -8.88
N ALA A 159 16.22 -15.01 -8.82
CA ALA A 159 16.50 -16.28 -9.50
C ALA A 159 15.72 -17.43 -8.85
N ARG A 160 15.72 -17.48 -7.52
CA ARG A 160 14.94 -18.46 -6.74
C ARG A 160 13.43 -18.34 -6.98
N VAL A 161 12.89 -17.13 -7.08
CA VAL A 161 11.45 -16.92 -7.32
C VAL A 161 11.01 -17.46 -8.69
N ASN A 162 11.88 -17.38 -9.71
CA ASN A 162 11.56 -17.88 -11.04
C ASN A 162 11.57 -19.41 -11.12
N GLU A 163 12.48 -20.07 -10.41
CA GLU A 163 12.60 -21.54 -10.37
C GLU A 163 11.50 -22.21 -9.55
N MET A 164 10.96 -21.52 -8.55
CA MET A 164 9.88 -22.01 -7.70
C MET A 164 8.58 -22.23 -8.49
N LEU A 165 7.87 -23.34 -8.24
CA LEU A 165 6.58 -23.58 -8.88
C LEU A 165 5.58 -22.48 -8.52
N GLU A 166 4.66 -22.14 -9.43
CA GLU A 166 3.65 -21.08 -9.19
C GLU A 166 2.85 -21.34 -7.91
N VAL A 167 2.45 -22.60 -7.69
CA VAL A 167 1.71 -23.04 -6.50
C VAL A 167 2.53 -22.82 -5.23
N GLU A 168 3.79 -23.26 -5.22
CA GLU A 168 4.68 -23.10 -4.07
C GLU A 168 4.94 -21.62 -3.76
N PHE A 169 5.05 -20.79 -4.79
CA PHE A 169 5.24 -19.36 -4.63
C PHE A 169 4.00 -18.67 -4.05
N ALA A 170 2.81 -19.03 -4.53
CA ALA A 170 1.56 -18.55 -3.97
C ALA A 170 1.39 -18.99 -2.50
N ASP A 171 1.70 -20.25 -2.18
CA ASP A 171 1.66 -20.77 -0.81
C ASP A 171 2.65 -20.05 0.11
N ASN A 172 3.83 -19.67 -0.40
CA ASN A 172 4.80 -18.87 0.34
C ASN A 172 4.29 -17.46 0.64
N VAL A 173 3.68 -16.81 -0.35
CA VAL A 173 3.07 -15.48 -0.15
C VAL A 173 1.90 -15.58 0.83
N GLU A 174 1.03 -16.57 0.68
CA GLU A 174 -0.10 -16.80 1.59
C GLU A 174 0.37 -16.98 3.04
N ARG A 175 1.34 -17.88 3.27
CA ARG A 175 1.91 -18.10 4.61
C ARG A 175 2.53 -16.83 5.18
N HIS A 176 3.20 -16.05 4.34
CA HIS A 176 3.76 -14.76 4.75
C HIS A 176 2.65 -13.79 5.18
N LEU A 177 1.59 -13.65 4.38
CA LEU A 177 0.46 -12.77 4.68
C LEU A 177 -0.27 -13.21 5.96
N ILE A 178 -0.54 -14.51 6.14
CA ILE A 178 -1.17 -15.03 7.37
C ILE A 178 -0.31 -14.73 8.60
N ARG A 179 1.01 -14.90 8.49
CA ARG A 179 1.94 -14.63 9.60
C ARG A 179 2.04 -13.14 9.94
N GLN A 180 1.97 -12.26 8.94
CA GLN A 180 2.13 -10.81 9.13
C GLN A 180 0.81 -10.08 9.40
N CYS A 181 -0.32 -10.69 9.05
CA CYS A 181 -1.67 -10.14 9.24
C CYS A 181 -2.57 -11.17 9.96
N PRO A 182 -2.19 -11.67 11.14
CA PRO A 182 -2.94 -12.73 11.82
C PRO A 182 -4.40 -12.32 12.11
N GLU A 183 -4.65 -11.03 12.32
CA GLU A 183 -5.97 -10.47 12.62
C GLU A 183 -6.94 -10.48 11.42
N MET A 184 -6.45 -10.76 10.21
CA MET A 184 -7.34 -11.01 9.07
C MET A 184 -8.11 -12.32 9.20
N GLU A 185 -7.60 -13.29 9.97
CA GLU A 185 -8.26 -14.57 10.20
C GLU A 185 -8.77 -15.20 8.90
N ILE A 186 -7.93 -15.28 7.87
CA ILE A 186 -8.31 -15.82 6.55
C ILE A 186 -8.93 -17.23 6.68
N GLU A 187 -8.47 -18.00 7.67
CA GLU A 187 -8.99 -19.32 8.00
C GLU A 187 -10.40 -19.32 8.60
N MET A 188 -10.92 -18.17 9.03
CA MET A 188 -12.30 -17.99 9.48
C MET A 188 -13.24 -17.53 8.35
N PHE A 189 -12.71 -17.20 7.17
CA PHE A 189 -13.55 -16.88 6.02
C PHE A 189 -14.37 -18.11 5.60
N PRO A 190 -15.62 -17.91 5.11
CA PRO A 190 -16.35 -18.96 4.43
C PRO A 190 -15.46 -19.62 3.36
N VAL A 191 -15.53 -20.96 3.24
CA VAL A 191 -14.66 -21.75 2.36
C VAL A 191 -14.57 -21.14 0.95
N ARG A 192 -15.72 -20.78 0.37
CA ARG A 192 -15.79 -20.12 -0.94
C ARG A 192 -15.00 -18.80 -1.00
N ALA A 193 -15.13 -17.94 0.01
CA ALA A 193 -14.42 -16.67 0.04
C ALA A 193 -12.90 -16.87 0.17
N ARG A 194 -12.47 -17.88 0.93
CA ARG A 194 -11.06 -18.27 1.05
C ARG A 194 -10.50 -18.80 -0.27
N GLU A 195 -11.26 -19.64 -0.96
CA GLU A 195 -10.90 -20.18 -2.28
C GLU A 195 -10.79 -19.06 -3.33
N GLU A 196 -11.75 -18.13 -3.36
CA GLU A 196 -11.71 -16.95 -4.22
C GLU A 196 -10.49 -16.06 -3.92
N TRP A 197 -10.19 -15.83 -2.64
CA TRP A 197 -9.01 -15.07 -2.20
C TRP A 197 -7.71 -15.75 -2.68
N ARG A 198 -7.58 -17.07 -2.48
CA ARG A 198 -6.43 -17.86 -2.94
C ARG A 198 -6.30 -17.86 -4.47
N ALA A 199 -7.42 -17.92 -5.19
CA ALA A 199 -7.42 -17.86 -6.64
C ALA A 199 -6.86 -16.51 -7.15
N ARG A 200 -7.32 -15.39 -6.57
CA ARG A 200 -6.83 -14.04 -6.89
C ARG A 200 -5.33 -13.90 -6.61
N LEU A 201 -4.88 -14.42 -5.48
CA LEU A 201 -3.46 -14.42 -5.13
C LEU A 201 -2.63 -15.19 -6.17
N ARG A 202 -3.06 -16.39 -6.57
CA ARG A 202 -2.38 -17.18 -7.61
C ARG A 202 -2.31 -16.44 -8.95
N ASP A 203 -3.38 -15.78 -9.36
CA ASP A 203 -3.39 -15.01 -10.61
C ASP A 203 -2.43 -13.82 -10.56
N CYS A 204 -2.36 -13.11 -9.44
CA CYS A 204 -1.37 -12.04 -9.22
C CYS A 204 0.05 -12.60 -9.25
N VAL A 205 0.29 -13.73 -8.58
CA VAL A 205 1.58 -14.41 -8.54
C VAL A 205 2.04 -14.84 -9.93
N ARG A 206 1.15 -15.45 -10.73
CA ARG A 206 1.41 -15.84 -12.12
C ARG A 206 1.85 -14.65 -12.96
N MET A 207 1.10 -13.54 -12.87
CA MET A 207 1.39 -12.32 -13.61
C MET A 207 2.72 -11.70 -13.18
N ALA A 208 3.00 -11.64 -11.87
CA ALA A 208 4.28 -11.14 -11.36
C ALA A 208 5.45 -11.97 -11.86
N LYS A 209 5.36 -13.31 -11.82
CA LYS A 209 6.40 -14.20 -12.39
C LYS A 209 6.64 -13.93 -13.88
N TYR A 210 5.58 -13.77 -14.65
CA TYR A 210 5.69 -13.46 -16.08
C TYR A 210 6.44 -12.15 -16.32
N LEU A 211 6.08 -11.07 -15.61
CA LEU A 211 6.74 -9.77 -15.74
C LEU A 211 8.20 -9.80 -15.29
N MET A 212 8.51 -10.48 -14.19
CA MET A 212 9.89 -10.66 -13.71
C MET A 212 10.74 -11.50 -14.67
N GLY A 213 10.15 -12.50 -15.33
CA GLY A 213 10.80 -13.28 -16.38
C GLY A 213 11.07 -12.47 -17.64
N ALA A 214 10.10 -11.68 -18.10
CA ALA A 214 10.21 -10.85 -19.30
C ALA A 214 11.33 -9.79 -19.19
N GLN A 215 11.51 -9.19 -18.01
CA GLN A 215 12.56 -8.18 -17.79
C GLN A 215 13.98 -8.74 -18.00
N ARG A 216 14.21 -10.03 -17.74
CA ARG A 216 15.54 -10.66 -17.90
C ARG A 216 15.94 -10.88 -19.36
N VAL A 217 14.97 -11.17 -20.21
CA VAL A 217 15.22 -11.42 -21.64
C VAL A 217 15.63 -10.12 -22.33
N GLY A 218 15.10 -8.97 -21.89
CA GLY A 218 15.40 -7.67 -22.46
C GLY A 218 16.79 -7.11 -22.11
N THR A 219 17.39 -7.52 -21.00
CA THR A 219 18.69 -6.98 -20.53
C THR A 219 19.91 -7.78 -21.02
N GLY A 220 19.71 -8.87 -21.76
CA GLY A 220 20.78 -9.76 -22.25
C GLY A 220 21.25 -9.48 -23.68
N GLN A 221 20.81 -8.38 -24.29
CA GLN A 221 21.21 -7.96 -25.64
C GLN A 221 21.71 -6.51 -25.61
N GLU A 222 22.92 -6.27 -25.12
CA GLU A 222 23.74 -5.10 -25.45
C GLU A 222 25.24 -5.43 -25.25
#